data_AF-A0A847CZW0-F1
#
_entry.id   AF-A0A847CZW0-F1
#
_cell.length_a   1.000
_cell.length_b   1.000
_cell.length_c   1.000
_cell.angle_alpha   90.00
_cell.angle_beta   90.00
_cell.angle_gamma   90.00
#
_symmetry.space_group_name_H-M   'P 1'
#
loop_
_entity.id
_entity.type
_entity.pdbx_description
1 polymer ?
#
loop_
_entity_poly.entity_id
_entity_poly.type
_entity_poly.pdbx_seq_one_letter_code
_entity_poly.pdbx_strand_id
1 'polypeptide(L)'
;MKKSFLLGIAVMVLSVFCLTACGGNQAPQYSLDVDFVVEPNPDFIGSYSTQRCDLNNRSTCWAEWGEWGSALELALDPNKEICLGNKPATLRARSDYEWIQEGNCFHLEKKSN
;
A
#
# COMPACT_ATOMS: atom_id res chain seq x y z
N MET A 1 35.86 -28.26 -18.33
CA MET A 1 35.44 -28.16 -16.91
C MET A 1 34.78 -26.82 -16.51
N LYS A 2 34.93 -25.71 -17.26
CA LYS A 2 34.28 -24.42 -16.91
C LYS A 2 32.81 -24.26 -17.32
N LYS A 3 32.38 -24.93 -18.41
CA LYS A 3 31.01 -24.79 -18.95
C LYS A 3 29.94 -25.47 -18.09
N SER A 4 30.26 -26.61 -17.48
CA SER A 4 29.35 -27.37 -16.62
C SER A 4 29.10 -26.70 -15.27
N PHE A 5 30.09 -25.93 -14.78
CA PHE A 5 29.98 -25.19 -13.51
C PHE A 5 29.07 -23.96 -13.65
N LEU A 6 29.17 -23.24 -14.78
CA LEU A 6 28.28 -22.12 -15.11
C LEU A 6 26.83 -22.57 -15.31
N LEU A 7 26.62 -23.75 -15.90
CA LEU A 7 25.28 -24.32 -16.07
C LEU A 7 24.63 -24.66 -14.72
N GLY A 8 25.41 -25.18 -13.77
CA GLY A 8 24.92 -25.50 -12.42
C GLY A 8 24.50 -24.26 -11.63
N ILE A 9 25.28 -23.17 -11.72
CA ILE A 9 24.94 -21.89 -11.08
C ILE A 9 23.66 -21.30 -11.69
N ALA A 10 23.52 -21.34 -13.01
CA ALA A 10 22.33 -20.82 -13.69
C ALA A 10 21.05 -21.55 -13.27
N VAL A 11 21.10 -22.88 -13.16
CA VAL A 11 19.96 -23.69 -12.70
C VAL A 11 19.62 -23.44 -11.23
N MET A 12 20.63 -23.22 -10.38
CA MET A 12 20.44 -22.92 -8.96
C MET A 12 19.87 -21.51 -8.73
N VAL A 13 20.26 -20.51 -9.54
CA VAL A 13 19.66 -19.17 -9.46
C VAL A 13 18.21 -19.21 -9.93
N LEU A 14 17.90 -19.93 -11.01
CA LEU A 14 16.54 -20.05 -11.53
C LEU A 14 15.58 -20.75 -10.55
N SER A 15 16.07 -21.76 -9.81
CA SER A 15 15.24 -22.49 -8.84
C SER A 15 14.88 -21.67 -7.60
N VAL A 16 15.74 -20.73 -7.18
CA VAL A 16 15.44 -19.80 -6.07
C VAL A 16 14.34 -18.81 -6.47
N PHE A 17 14.32 -18.34 -7.72
CA PHE A 17 13.24 -17.47 -8.23
C PHE A 17 11.89 -18.20 -8.37
N CYS A 18 11.89 -19.51 -8.66
CA CYS A 18 10.63 -20.28 -8.72
C CYS A 18 10.02 -20.57 -7.33
N LEU A 19 10.83 -20.57 -6.25
CA LEU A 19 10.34 -20.83 -4.90
C LEU A 19 9.66 -19.61 -4.26
N THR A 20 9.95 -18.39 -4.71
CA THR A 20 9.27 -17.18 -4.23
C THR A 20 7.92 -16.92 -4.92
N ALA A 21 7.64 -17.59 -6.03
CA ALA A 21 6.41 -17.40 -6.83
C ALA A 21 5.18 -18.17 -6.30
N CYS A 22 5.39 -19.16 -5.42
CA CYS A 22 4.31 -20.02 -4.89
C CYS A 22 4.03 -19.69 -3.42
N GLY A 23 3.64 -18.45 -3.14
CA GLY A 23 3.23 -17.99 -1.82
C GLY A 23 2.01 -17.09 -1.85
N GLY A 24 1.20 -17.17 -2.90
CA GLY A 24 -0.05 -16.41 -3.03
C GLY A 24 -1.14 -17.01 -2.14
N ASN A 25 -0.99 -16.91 -0.82
CA ASN A 25 -2.15 -16.91 0.05
C ASN A 25 -2.96 -15.68 -0.37
N GLN A 26 -4.04 -15.90 -1.13
CA GLN A 26 -4.99 -14.83 -1.43
C GLN A 26 -5.47 -14.30 -0.09
N ALA A 27 -5.01 -13.10 0.28
CA ALA A 27 -5.51 -12.41 1.45
C ALA A 27 -7.04 -12.39 1.34
N PRO A 28 -7.78 -12.71 2.41
CA PRO A 28 -9.24 -12.69 2.35
C PRO A 28 -9.70 -11.36 1.75
N GLN A 29 -10.41 -11.43 0.62
CA GLN A 29 -11.01 -10.26 -0.02
C GLN A 29 -12.12 -9.78 0.90
N TYR A 30 -11.79 -8.87 1.81
CA TYR A 30 -12.78 -8.04 2.47
C TYR A 30 -13.27 -7.03 1.42
N SER A 31 -14.59 -6.85 1.30
CA SER A 31 -15.11 -5.68 0.60
C SER A 31 -14.74 -4.45 1.44
N LEU A 32 -13.63 -3.80 1.10
CA LEU A 32 -13.23 -2.57 1.73
C LEU A 32 -14.22 -1.48 1.31
N ASP A 33 -14.88 -0.87 2.28
CA ASP A 33 -15.76 0.28 2.05
C ASP A 33 -14.88 1.54 1.95
N VAL A 34 -14.37 1.82 0.74
CA VAL A 34 -13.40 2.89 0.51
C VAL A 34 -13.96 3.90 -0.48
N ASP A 35 -14.10 5.13 -0.01
CA ASP A 35 -14.47 6.27 -0.85
C ASP A 35 -13.21 6.96 -1.37
N PHE A 36 -13.08 7.03 -2.70
CA PHE A 36 -12.05 7.81 -3.37
C PHE A 36 -12.61 9.16 -3.79
N VAL A 37 -11.95 10.22 -3.37
CA VAL A 37 -12.41 11.59 -3.57
C VAL A 37 -11.25 12.51 -3.98
N VAL A 38 -11.59 13.60 -4.67
CA VAL A 38 -10.61 14.65 -4.96
C VAL A 38 -10.30 15.39 -3.67
N GLU A 39 -9.01 15.66 -3.42
CA GLU A 39 -8.56 16.43 -2.25
C GLU A 39 -9.10 17.88 -2.33
N PRO A 40 -9.99 18.28 -1.40
CA PRO A 40 -10.56 19.62 -1.40
C PRO A 40 -9.58 20.71 -0.94
N ASN A 41 -8.59 20.38 -0.11
CA ASN A 41 -7.62 21.37 0.37
C ASN A 41 -6.46 21.49 -0.64
N PRO A 42 -6.24 22.66 -1.27
CA PRO A 42 -5.15 22.84 -2.22
C PRO A 42 -3.75 22.69 -1.61
N ASP A 43 -3.61 22.79 -0.28
CA ASP A 43 -2.33 22.64 0.42
C ASP A 43 -1.87 21.19 0.48
N PHE A 44 -2.76 20.21 0.24
CA PHE A 44 -2.45 18.79 0.31
C PHE A 44 -2.37 18.14 -1.07
N ILE A 45 -1.39 17.26 -1.24
CA ILE A 45 -1.31 16.35 -2.39
C ILE A 45 -2.23 15.14 -2.19
N GLY A 46 -2.53 14.80 -0.94
CA GLY A 46 -3.52 13.80 -0.57
C GLY A 46 -3.67 13.70 0.94
N SER A 47 -4.76 13.08 1.35
CA SER A 47 -5.06 12.83 2.76
C SER A 47 -5.93 11.59 2.89
N TYR A 48 -6.05 11.06 4.10
CA TYR A 48 -6.98 9.98 4.39
C TYR A 48 -7.63 10.15 5.74
N SER A 49 -8.77 9.48 5.89
CA SER A 49 -9.46 9.36 7.18
C SER A 49 -10.08 7.97 7.28
N THR A 50 -9.85 7.28 8.39
CA THR A 50 -10.46 5.98 8.69
C THR A 50 -10.70 5.83 10.19
N GLN A 51 -11.35 4.73 10.58
CA GLN A 51 -11.48 4.34 11.97
C GLN A 51 -10.59 3.13 12.24
N ARG A 52 -9.76 3.20 13.28
CA ARG A 52 -9.04 2.05 13.82
C ARG A 52 -9.73 1.53 15.06
N CYS A 53 -9.62 0.23 15.30
CA CYS A 53 -10.01 -0.36 16.57
C CYS A 53 -8.86 -1.20 17.12
N ASP A 54 -8.73 -1.23 18.43
CA ASP A 54 -7.76 -2.07 19.12
C ASP A 54 -8.00 -3.54 18.74
N LEU A 55 -6.93 -4.24 18.35
CA LEU A 55 -6.99 -5.63 17.92
C LEU A 55 -7.39 -6.58 19.06
N ASN A 56 -6.99 -6.27 20.29
CA ASN A 56 -7.26 -7.04 21.49
C ASN A 56 -8.57 -6.62 22.16
N ASN A 57 -9.03 -5.38 21.93
CA ASN A 57 -10.32 -4.89 22.40
C ASN A 57 -11.07 -4.10 21.31
N ARG A 58 -11.82 -4.82 20.46
CA ARG A 58 -12.56 -4.26 19.32
C ARG A 58 -13.62 -3.21 19.69
N SER A 59 -13.88 -3.01 20.97
CA SER A 59 -14.79 -1.98 21.52
C SER A 59 -14.13 -0.60 21.59
N THR A 60 -12.79 -0.56 21.61
CA THR A 60 -12.01 0.67 21.65
C THR A 60 -11.60 1.04 20.24
N CYS A 61 -12.16 2.13 19.72
CA CYS A 61 -11.85 2.62 18.38
C CYS A 61 -11.49 4.10 18.41
N TRP A 62 -10.60 4.52 17.51
CA TRP A 62 -10.19 5.92 17.33
C TRP A 62 -10.23 6.31 15.86
N ALA A 63 -10.41 7.61 15.60
CA ALA A 63 -10.24 8.16 14.27
C ALA A 63 -8.74 8.24 13.96
N GLU A 64 -8.35 7.73 12.80
CA GLU A 64 -7.00 7.86 12.24
C GLU A 64 -7.10 8.72 10.99
N TRP A 65 -6.19 9.68 10.86
CA TRP A 65 -6.07 10.52 9.68
C TRP A 65 -4.60 10.84 9.41
N GLY A 66 -4.30 11.17 8.16
CA GLY A 66 -2.98 11.61 7.74
C GLY A 66 -3.09 12.42 6.46
N GLU A 67 -2.14 13.32 6.28
CA GLU A 67 -2.18 14.41 5.30
C GLU A 67 -0.75 14.61 4.81
N TRP A 68 -0.58 14.81 3.51
CA TRP A 68 0.72 15.14 2.93
C TRP A 68 0.59 16.41 2.08
N GLY A 69 1.43 17.40 2.36
CA GLY A 69 1.48 18.65 1.61
C GLY A 69 2.40 18.62 0.40
N SER A 70 3.36 17.70 0.36
CA SER A 70 4.34 17.65 -0.73
C SER A 70 4.85 16.24 -1.04
N ALA A 71 5.39 16.07 -2.25
CA ALA A 71 6.03 14.83 -2.66
C ALA A 71 7.24 14.46 -1.78
N LEU A 72 7.98 15.46 -1.29
CA LEU A 72 9.14 15.23 -0.43
C LEU A 72 8.70 14.72 0.95
N GLU A 73 7.68 15.34 1.53
CA GLU A 73 7.08 14.89 2.78
C GLU A 73 6.59 13.45 2.66
N LEU A 74 5.80 13.16 1.61
CA LEU A 74 5.33 11.81 1.33
C LEU A 74 6.48 10.81 1.13
N ALA A 75 7.55 11.20 0.43
CA ALA A 75 8.68 10.30 0.20
C ALA A 75 9.43 9.94 1.50
N LEU A 76 9.52 10.90 2.43
CA LEU A 76 10.24 10.78 3.69
C LEU A 76 9.39 10.22 4.84
N ASP A 77 8.06 10.19 4.71
CA ASP A 77 7.16 9.65 5.72
C ASP A 77 7.27 8.11 5.78
N PRO A 78 7.71 7.52 6.91
CA PRO A 78 7.73 6.07 7.08
C PRO A 78 6.33 5.43 7.11
N ASN A 79 5.27 6.22 7.29
CA ASN A 79 3.87 5.78 7.40
C ASN A 79 3.03 6.15 6.16
N LYS A 80 3.67 6.42 5.01
CA LYS A 80 2.99 6.74 3.74
C LYS A 80 2.12 5.62 3.16
N GLU A 81 2.33 4.38 3.62
CA GLU A 81 1.50 3.23 3.27
C GLU A 81 0.49 2.97 4.38
N ILE A 82 -0.79 2.91 4.02
CA ILE A 82 -1.91 2.76 4.93
C ILE A 82 -2.60 1.43 4.65
N CYS A 83 -2.42 0.47 5.54
CA CYS A 83 -3.14 -0.80 5.47
C CYS A 83 -4.49 -0.69 6.15
N LEU A 84 -5.58 -0.69 5.38
CA LEU A 84 -6.94 -0.60 5.89
C LEU A 84 -7.41 -1.97 6.39
N GLY A 85 -8.10 -1.95 7.54
CA GLY A 85 -8.80 -3.12 8.05
C GLY A 85 -10.16 -3.28 7.38
N ASN A 86 -11.13 -3.82 8.09
CA ASN A 86 -12.53 -3.93 7.64
C ASN A 86 -13.35 -2.66 7.91
N LYS A 87 -12.70 -1.51 8.06
CA LYS A 87 -13.34 -0.26 8.46
C LYS A 87 -13.45 0.67 7.26
N PRO A 88 -14.54 1.46 7.16
CA PRO A 88 -14.67 2.44 6.12
C PRO A 88 -13.50 3.42 6.13
N ALA A 89 -13.09 3.84 4.93
CA ALA A 89 -12.05 4.85 4.78
C ALA A 89 -12.40 5.80 3.65
N THR A 90 -11.92 7.02 3.78
CA THR A 90 -11.96 8.01 2.70
C THR A 90 -10.53 8.34 2.32
N LEU A 91 -10.19 8.09 1.06
CA LEU A 91 -8.88 8.36 0.48
C LEU A 91 -9.01 9.55 -0.49
N ARG A 92 -8.30 10.64 -0.18
CA ARG A 92 -8.36 11.89 -0.93
C ARG A 92 -7.05 12.11 -1.67
N ALA A 93 -7.12 12.46 -2.95
CA ALA A 93 -5.94 12.74 -3.75
C ALA A 93 -6.16 14.01 -4.58
N ARG A 94 -5.12 14.85 -4.68
CA ARG A 94 -5.11 15.95 -5.63
C ARG A 94 -5.18 15.40 -7.05
N SER A 95 -5.65 16.20 -8.01
CA SER A 95 -5.92 15.73 -9.38
C SER A 95 -4.72 15.07 -10.10
N ASP A 96 -3.50 15.47 -9.76
CA ASP A 96 -2.22 14.94 -10.30
C ASP A 96 -1.66 13.75 -9.49
N TYR A 97 -2.36 13.29 -8.46
CA TYR A 97 -2.03 12.14 -7.64
C TYR A 97 -3.14 11.09 -7.68
N GLU A 98 -2.81 9.87 -7.29
CA GLU A 98 -3.74 8.76 -7.16
C GLU A 98 -3.35 7.83 -6.02
N TRP A 99 -4.33 7.11 -5.49
CA TRP A 99 -4.12 6.07 -4.50
C TRP A 99 -3.95 4.73 -5.21
N ILE A 100 -2.81 4.08 -4.99
CA ILE A 100 -2.51 2.76 -5.51
C ILE A 100 -2.83 1.73 -4.42
N GLN A 101 -3.54 0.68 -4.81
CA GLN A 101 -3.94 -0.41 -3.91
C GLN A 101 -3.03 -1.62 -4.10
N GLU A 102 -2.43 -2.08 -3.00
CA GLU A 102 -1.68 -3.33 -2.90
C GLU A 102 -2.28 -4.21 -1.80
N GLY A 103 -3.13 -5.17 -2.19
CA GLY A 103 -3.90 -5.96 -1.23
C GLY A 103 -4.89 -5.10 -0.45
N ASN A 104 -4.69 -4.99 0.87
CA ASN A 104 -5.49 -4.12 1.74
C ASN A 104 -4.77 -2.79 2.08
N CYS A 105 -3.60 -2.56 1.47
CA CYS A 105 -2.78 -1.38 1.73
C CYS A 105 -2.86 -0.40 0.57
N PHE A 106 -2.77 0.88 0.91
CA PHE A 106 -2.89 1.99 -0.03
C PHE A 106 -1.72 2.93 0.16
N HIS A 107 -1.15 3.39 -0.94
CA HIS A 107 -0.14 4.44 -0.92
C HIS A 107 -0.43 5.46 -2.02
N LEU A 108 -0.07 6.71 -1.76
CA LEU A 108 -0.32 7.80 -2.69
C LEU A 108 0.86 7.89 -3.68
N GLU A 109 0.56 8.01 -4.97
CA GLU A 109 1.57 8.21 -6.02
C GLU A 109 1.20 9.36 -6.95
N LYS A 110 2.22 9.93 -7.60
CA LYS A 110 2.02 10.93 -8.64
C LYS A 110 1.67 10.21 -9.94
N LYS A 111 0.61 10.67 -10.63
CA LYS A 111 0.21 10.09 -11.92
C LYS A 111 1.34 10.21 -12.94
N SER A 112 1.59 9.12 -13.65
CA SER A 112 2.46 9.12 -14.82
C SER A 112 1.64 9.58 -16.02
N ASN A 113 1.78 10.86 -16.39
CA ASN A 113 1.19 11.42 -17.61
C ASN A 113 1.95 10.99 -18.86
#